data_AF-A0A2P2IDT4-F1
#
_entry.id   AF-A0A2P2IDT4-F1
#
_cell.length_a   1.000
_cell.length_b   1.000
_cell.length_c   1.000
_cell.angle_alpha   90.00
_cell.angle_beta   90.00
_cell.angle_gamma   90.00
#
_symmetry.space_group_name_H-M   'P 1'
#
loop_
_entity.id
_entity.type
_entity.pdbx_description
1 polymer ?
#
loop_
_entity_poly.entity_id
_entity_poly.type
_entity_poly.pdbx_seq_one_letter_code
_entity_poly.pdbx_strand_id
1 'polypeptide(L)'
;EKEKNIDIILRVNPGIEAHTHKYIQTTLFDSKFGESIFMDETLELIKKMDKSKRLNFKGIHAHIGSQIFDAASFLKEAEVMTNYIKKVVKEGIHVDTLNLGGGFGIFYAKGDTPVDLKSCLSGMIKIIER
;
A
#
# COMPACT_ATOMS: atom_id res chain seq x y z
N GLU A 1 31.50 1.84 14.10
CA GLU A 1 30.30 2.35 13.42
C GLU A 1 29.15 1.40 13.74
N LYS A 2 27.98 1.88 14.21
CA LYS A 2 26.86 0.96 14.47
C LYS A 2 26.19 0.62 13.14
N GLU A 3 26.13 -0.68 12.87
CA GLU A 3 25.52 -1.33 11.70
C GLU A 3 24.04 -0.94 11.53
N LYS A 4 23.46 -1.21 10.35
CA LYS A 4 22.04 -0.98 10.05
C LYS A 4 21.19 -1.80 11.04
N ASN A 5 20.53 -1.15 12.00
CA ASN A 5 19.95 -1.86 13.16
C ASN A 5 18.42 -1.77 13.27
N ILE A 6 17.74 -0.96 12.45
CA ILE A 6 16.28 -0.79 12.57
C ILE A 6 15.64 -1.02 11.21
N ASP A 7 14.91 -2.13 11.12
CA ASP A 7 14.06 -2.44 9.99
C ASP A 7 12.86 -1.49 9.96
N ILE A 8 12.61 -0.90 8.79
CA ILE A 8 11.52 0.04 8.59
C ILE A 8 10.73 -0.26 7.32
N ILE A 9 9.44 0.02 7.37
CA ILE A 9 8.57 0.09 6.20
C ILE A 9 7.93 1.48 6.16
N LEU A 10 7.86 2.09 4.98
CA LEU A 10 7.22 3.40 4.81
C LEU A 10 5.73 3.22 4.56
N ARG A 11 4.88 3.87 5.34
CA ARG A 11 3.47 4.00 5.00
C ARG A 11 3.30 5.03 3.88
N VAL A 12 2.65 4.62 2.80
CA VAL A 12 2.32 5.47 1.65
C VAL A 12 0.82 5.49 1.42
N ASN A 13 0.35 6.52 0.72
CA ASN A 13 -1.03 6.70 0.32
C ASN A 13 -1.16 6.45 -1.20
N PRO A 14 -1.87 5.38 -1.62
CA PRO A 14 -2.10 5.09 -3.04
C PRO A 14 -3.23 5.89 -3.68
N GLY A 15 -3.91 6.79 -2.94
CA GLY A 15 -5.05 7.58 -3.44
C GLY A 15 -6.30 6.75 -3.69
N ILE A 16 -6.49 5.67 -2.92
CA ILE A 16 -7.64 4.77 -3.02
C ILE A 16 -8.41 4.85 -1.70
N GLU A 17 -9.69 5.22 -1.77
CA GLU A 17 -10.62 5.20 -0.63
C GLU A 17 -11.83 4.32 -0.96
N ALA A 18 -12.01 3.27 -0.17
CA ALA A 18 -13.01 2.24 -0.44
C ALA A 18 -14.44 2.55 0.08
N HIS A 19 -14.63 3.70 0.75
CA HIS A 19 -15.89 4.05 1.44
C HIS A 19 -16.91 4.81 0.58
N THR A 20 -16.55 5.25 -0.63
CA THR A 20 -17.47 6.00 -1.49
C THR A 20 -17.68 5.26 -2.81
N HIS A 21 -18.92 5.17 -3.28
CA HIS A 21 -19.31 4.58 -4.58
C HIS A 21 -18.82 5.39 -5.80
N LYS A 22 -17.77 6.17 -5.60
CA LYS A 22 -17.23 7.13 -6.53
C LYS A 22 -15.73 7.04 -6.28
N TYR A 23 -15.00 6.48 -7.25
CA TYR A 23 -13.54 6.47 -7.30
C TYR A 23 -13.03 7.92 -7.25
N ILE A 24 -13.03 8.52 -6.07
CA ILE A 24 -12.68 9.92 -5.89
C ILE A 24 -11.18 9.98 -5.68
N GLN A 25 -10.48 10.22 -6.80
CA GLN A 25 -9.07 10.58 -6.91
C GLN A 25 -8.74 11.98 -6.34
N THR A 26 -9.61 12.61 -5.53
CA THR A 26 -9.46 14.04 -5.21
C THR A 26 -8.81 14.34 -3.86
N THR A 27 -8.61 13.36 -2.97
CA THR A 27 -7.81 13.53 -1.76
C THR A 27 -6.37 13.08 -2.00
N LEU A 28 -5.76 13.56 -3.10
CA LEU A 28 -4.33 13.43 -3.38
C LEU A 28 -3.43 13.99 -2.26
N PHE A 29 -4.01 14.76 -1.33
CA PHE A 29 -3.27 15.55 -0.34
C PHE A 29 -3.82 15.54 1.09
N ASP A 30 -5.00 14.97 1.38
CA ASP A 30 -5.66 15.16 2.69
C ASP A 30 -5.80 13.86 3.52
N SER A 31 -4.96 12.86 3.24
CA SER A 31 -4.80 11.77 4.19
C SER A 31 -3.89 12.23 5.32
N LYS A 32 -4.40 12.18 6.55
CA LYS A 32 -3.58 12.33 7.78
C LYS A 32 -2.48 11.26 7.93
N PHE A 33 -2.46 10.24 7.07
CA PHE A 33 -1.52 9.12 7.15
C PHE A 33 -0.85 8.82 5.80
N GLY A 34 0.46 8.62 5.88
CA GLY A 34 1.28 8.11 4.78
C GLY A 34 1.61 9.16 3.73
N GLU A 35 2.76 8.98 3.10
CA GLU A 35 3.24 9.86 2.04
C GLU A 35 2.57 9.51 0.70
N SER A 36 2.14 10.51 -0.06
CA SER A 36 1.47 10.29 -1.35
C SER A 36 2.42 9.71 -2.39
N ILE A 37 2.08 8.56 -3.00
CA ILE A 37 2.94 7.94 -4.03
C ILE A 37 3.03 8.73 -5.34
N PHE A 38 2.20 9.78 -5.47
CA PHE A 38 2.15 10.67 -6.62
C PHE A 38 3.11 11.86 -6.48
N MET A 39 3.71 12.04 -5.30
CA MET A 39 4.69 13.07 -5.01
C MET A 39 6.11 12.51 -5.21
N ASP A 40 6.95 13.27 -5.90
CA ASP A 40 8.35 12.88 -6.14
C ASP A 40 9.14 12.83 -4.83
N GLU A 41 8.75 13.64 -3.84
CA GLU A 41 9.31 13.69 -2.50
C GLU A 41 9.25 12.35 -1.78
N THR A 42 8.22 11.53 -2.05
CA THR A 42 8.08 10.20 -1.45
C THR A 42 9.19 9.27 -1.93
N LEU A 43 9.54 9.33 -3.23
CA LEU A 43 10.63 8.53 -3.78
C LEU A 43 11.98 9.01 -3.23
N GLU A 44 12.17 10.33 -3.12
CA GLU A 44 13.38 10.91 -2.52
C GLU A 44 13.52 10.55 -1.03
N LEU A 45 12.41 10.45 -0.30
CA LEU A 45 12.41 9.97 1.08
C LEU A 45 12.86 8.50 1.15
N ILE A 46 12.35 7.64 0.26
CA ILE A 46 12.77 6.23 0.18
C ILE A 46 14.27 6.12 -0.11
N LYS A 47 14.80 6.90 -1.06
CA LYS A 47 16.25 6.96 -1.36
C LYS A 47 17.07 7.37 -0.14
N LYS A 48 16.60 8.32 0.66
CA LYS A 48 17.27 8.74 1.92
C LYS A 48 17.24 7.63 2.96
N MET A 49 16.14 6.91 3.08
CA MET A 49 15.99 5.78 4.00
C MET A 49 16.92 4.62 3.64
N ASP A 50 17.01 4.26 2.36
CA ASP A 50 17.88 3.19 1.86
C ASP A 50 19.38 3.48 2.07
N LYS A 51 19.80 4.73 1.81
CA LYS A 51 21.18 5.21 2.00
C LYS A 51 21.56 5.43 3.47
N SER A 52 20.61 5.35 4.40
CA SER A 52 20.89 5.56 5.82
C SER A 52 21.77 4.45 6.38
N LYS A 53 22.81 4.82 7.14
CA LYS A 53 23.63 3.84 7.89
C LYS A 53 22.89 3.22 9.08
N ARG A 54 21.76 3.79 9.51
CA ARG A 54 21.03 3.39 10.73
C ARG A 54 19.72 2.67 10.46
N LEU A 55 19.20 2.79 9.25
CA LEU A 55 17.91 2.23 8.85
C LEU A 55 18.12 1.13 7.83
N ASN A 56 17.27 0.13 7.88
CA ASN A 56 17.19 -0.92 6.89
C ASN A 56 15.80 -0.85 6.26
N PHE A 57 15.73 -0.21 5.09
CA PHE A 57 14.46 -0.07 4.37
C PHE A 57 14.01 -1.43 3.85
N LYS A 58 12.85 -1.90 4.35
CA LYS A 58 12.26 -3.19 4.00
C LYS A 58 11.16 -3.08 2.97
N GLY A 59 10.53 -1.92 2.83
CA GLY A 59 9.51 -1.73 1.82
C GLY A 59 8.40 -0.78 2.23
N ILE A 60 7.19 -1.05 1.75
CA ILE A 60 6.08 -0.09 1.81
C ILE A 60 4.80 -0.71 2.35
N HIS A 61 4.00 0.13 2.98
CA HIS A 61 2.70 -0.21 3.53
C HIS A 61 1.62 0.74 3.01
N ALA A 62 0.45 0.21 2.67
CA ALA A 62 -0.76 1.00 2.42
C ALA A 62 -1.94 0.45 3.23
N HIS A 63 -2.93 1.31 3.46
CA HIS A 63 -4.19 0.93 4.07
C HIS A 63 -5.29 1.84 3.54
N ILE A 64 -6.25 1.24 2.83
CA ILE A 64 -7.29 1.94 2.06
C ILE A 64 -8.63 2.11 2.78
N GLY A 65 -8.72 1.64 4.03
CA GLY A 65 -9.91 1.80 4.87
C GLY A 65 -10.29 0.53 5.62
N SER A 66 -11.44 0.59 6.30
CA SER A 66 -12.02 -0.48 7.11
C SER A 66 -13.40 -0.87 6.59
N GLN A 67 -13.88 -2.06 6.91
CA GLN A 67 -15.25 -2.47 6.58
C GLN A 67 -15.57 -2.42 5.07
N ILE A 68 -14.60 -2.83 4.26
CA ILE A 68 -14.67 -2.79 2.80
C ILE A 68 -15.29 -4.09 2.29
N PHE A 69 -16.36 -3.94 1.51
CA PHE A 69 -17.10 -5.04 0.89
C PHE A 69 -16.78 -5.23 -0.60
N ASP A 70 -16.10 -4.26 -1.22
CA ASP A 70 -15.74 -4.31 -2.63
C ASP A 70 -14.33 -4.91 -2.82
N ALA A 71 -14.27 -6.11 -3.40
CA ALA A 71 -13.02 -6.78 -3.74
C ALA A 71 -12.18 -5.97 -4.75
N ALA A 72 -12.80 -5.18 -5.63
CA ALA A 72 -12.09 -4.41 -6.65
C ALA A 72 -11.16 -3.36 -6.03
N SER A 73 -11.52 -2.82 -4.87
CA SER A 73 -10.69 -1.86 -4.13
C SER A 73 -9.33 -2.47 -3.72
N PHE A 74 -9.32 -3.70 -3.20
CA PHE A 74 -8.09 -4.40 -2.82
C PHE A 74 -7.24 -4.82 -4.02
N LEU A 75 -7.89 -5.25 -5.12
CA LEU A 75 -7.18 -5.56 -6.37
C LEU A 75 -6.52 -4.30 -6.95
N LYS A 76 -7.21 -3.16 -6.88
CA LYS A 76 -6.65 -1.88 -7.33
C LYS A 76 -5.48 -1.43 -6.46
N GLU A 77 -5.59 -1.60 -5.15
CA GLU A 77 -4.49 -1.33 -4.21
C GLU A 77 -3.26 -2.17 -4.55
N ALA A 78 -3.42 -3.49 -4.73
CA ALA A 78 -2.34 -4.38 -5.11
C ALA A 78 -1.66 -3.94 -6.42
N GLU A 79 -2.44 -3.55 -7.43
CA GLU A 79 -1.94 -3.08 -8.72
C GLU A 79 -1.13 -1.78 -8.58
N VAL A 80 -1.71 -0.77 -7.93
CA VAL A 80 -1.10 0.55 -7.76
C VAL A 80 0.20 0.44 -6.94
N MET A 81 0.17 -0.32 -5.85
CA MET A 81 1.32 -0.51 -4.98
C MET A 81 2.44 -1.31 -5.65
N THR A 82 2.11 -2.37 -6.39
CA THR A 82 3.11 -3.14 -7.15
C THR A 82 3.77 -2.27 -8.23
N ASN A 83 2.98 -1.45 -8.93
CA ASN A 83 3.52 -0.50 -9.90
C ASN A 83 4.43 0.56 -9.27
N TYR A 84 4.11 1.02 -8.04
CA TYR A 84 4.98 1.92 -7.31
C TYR A 84 6.29 1.25 -6.87
N ILE A 85 6.25 -0.01 -6.39
CA ILE A 85 7.46 -0.80 -6.11
C ILE A 85 8.33 -0.94 -7.36
N LYS A 86 7.74 -1.19 -8.53
CA LYS A 86 8.50 -1.24 -9.80
C LYS A 86 9.23 0.07 -10.08
N LYS A 87 8.69 1.23 -9.69
CA LYS A 87 9.41 2.53 -9.78
C LYS A 87 10.56 2.60 -8.78
N VAL A 88 10.34 2.19 -7.52
CA VAL A 88 11.38 2.18 -6.48
C VAL A 88 12.55 1.26 -6.85
N VAL A 89 12.26 0.06 -7.35
CA VAL A 89 13.27 -0.92 -7.77
C VAL A 89 14.09 -0.43 -8.96
N LYS A 90 13.51 0.37 -9.88
CA LYS A 90 14.26 0.99 -10.98
C LYS A 90 15.34 1.97 -10.50
N GLU A 91 15.21 2.51 -9.29
CA GLU A 91 16.25 3.34 -8.65
C GLU A 91 17.36 2.50 -7.99
N GLY A 92 17.33 1.17 -8.12
CA GLY A 92 18.31 0.26 -7.53
C GLY A 92 18.04 -0.08 -6.06
N ILE A 93 16.86 0.26 -5.54
CA ILE A 93 16.49 0.02 -4.14
C ILE A 93 15.80 -1.34 -4.01
N HIS A 94 16.25 -2.14 -3.04
CA HIS A 94 15.63 -3.43 -2.74
C HIS A 94 14.37 -3.27 -1.89
N VAL A 95 13.33 -4.07 -2.17
CA VAL A 95 12.06 -4.05 -1.45
C VAL A 95 11.71 -5.49 -1.07
N ASP A 96 11.81 -5.79 0.23
CA ASP A 96 11.53 -7.11 0.82
C ASP A 96 10.04 -7.31 1.13
N THR A 97 9.31 -6.23 1.38
CA THR A 97 7.96 -6.28 1.96
C THR A 97 7.00 -5.30 1.28
N LEU A 98 5.91 -5.86 0.77
CA LEU A 98 4.70 -5.11 0.42
C LEU A 98 3.60 -5.46 1.42
N ASN A 99 3.16 -4.48 2.21
CA ASN A 99 2.07 -4.65 3.18
C ASN A 99 0.83 -3.87 2.73
N LEU A 100 -0.19 -4.57 2.23
CA LEU A 100 -1.45 -3.98 1.74
C LEU A 100 -2.48 -3.72 2.87
N GLY A 101 -2.06 -3.84 4.13
CA GLY A 101 -2.91 -3.60 5.28
C GLY A 101 -4.07 -4.60 5.39
N GLY A 102 -5.07 -4.19 6.17
CA GLY A 102 -6.34 -4.90 6.29
C GLY A 102 -7.49 -4.05 5.73
N GLY A 103 -8.70 -4.35 6.20
CA GLY A 103 -9.88 -3.58 5.82
C GLY A 103 -11.05 -4.43 5.37
N PHE A 104 -10.84 -5.75 5.22
CA PHE A 104 -11.90 -6.71 4.86
C PHE A 104 -13.10 -6.55 5.79
N GLY A 105 -14.25 -6.23 5.22
CA GLY A 105 -15.49 -6.12 5.96
C GLY A 105 -15.99 -7.48 6.44
N ILE A 106 -16.48 -7.52 7.67
CA ILE A 106 -17.16 -8.69 8.25
C ILE A 106 -18.66 -8.46 8.30
N PHE A 107 -19.44 -9.52 8.47
CA PHE A 107 -20.89 -9.41 8.60
C PHE A 107 -21.26 -8.94 10.02
N TYR A 108 -21.71 -7.70 10.17
CA TYR A 108 -22.26 -7.17 11.42
C TYR A 108 -23.79 -7.15 11.40
N ALA A 109 -24.39 -6.83 10.26
CA ALA A 109 -25.83 -6.69 10.11
C ALA A 109 -26.35 -7.15 8.76
N LYS A 110 -27.66 -7.34 8.69
CA LYS A 110 -28.36 -7.67 7.43
C LYS A 110 -28.11 -6.57 6.41
N GLY A 111 -27.55 -6.94 5.26
CA GLY A 111 -27.16 -6.01 4.19
C GLY A 111 -25.65 -5.97 3.97
N ASP A 112 -24.85 -6.42 4.93
CA ASP A 112 -23.41 -6.56 4.76
C ASP A 112 -23.08 -7.71 3.79
N THR A 113 -22.15 -7.45 2.88
CA THR A 113 -21.67 -8.43 1.90
C THR A 113 -20.16 -8.56 2.02
N PRO A 114 -19.65 -9.35 3.00
CA PRO A 114 -18.22 -9.62 3.13
C PRO A 114 -17.61 -10.11 1.83
N VAL A 115 -16.38 -9.68 1.58
CA VAL A 115 -15.61 -10.12 0.42
C VAL A 115 -15.36 -11.63 0.50
N ASP A 116 -15.48 -12.34 -0.63
CA ASP A 116 -14.91 -13.68 -0.77
C ASP A 116 -13.38 -13.58 -0.68
N LEU A 117 -12.85 -13.80 0.53
CA LEU A 117 -11.42 -13.70 0.83
C LEU A 117 -10.58 -14.61 -0.07
N LYS A 118 -11.07 -15.81 -0.38
CA LYS A 118 -10.29 -16.76 -1.19
C LYS A 118 -10.09 -16.22 -2.59
N SER A 119 -11.18 -15.77 -3.23
CA SER A 119 -11.13 -15.19 -4.57
C SER A 119 -10.32 -13.89 -4.59
N CYS A 120 -10.56 -13.00 -3.61
CA CYS A 120 -9.85 -11.73 -3.51
C CYS A 120 -8.34 -11.90 -3.34
N LEU A 121 -7.90 -12.69 -2.36
CA LEU A 121 -6.47 -12.94 -2.11
C LEU A 121 -5.79 -13.63 -3.32
N SER A 122 -6.49 -14.57 -3.96
CA SER A 122 -5.98 -15.21 -5.18
C SER A 122 -5.80 -14.20 -6.32
N GLY A 123 -6.71 -13.23 -6.45
CA GLY A 123 -6.61 -12.13 -7.41
C GLY A 123 -5.44 -11.20 -7.08
N MET A 124 -5.25 -10.84 -5.81
CA MET A 124 -4.14 -9.99 -5.36
C MET A 124 -2.78 -10.65 -5.62
N ILE A 125 -2.62 -11.93 -5.31
CA ILE A 125 -1.38 -12.69 -5.58
C ILE A 125 -1.04 -12.65 -7.08
N LYS A 126 -2.02 -12.94 -7.94
CA LYS A 126 -1.84 -12.87 -9.41
C LYS A 126 -1.43 -11.49 -9.92
N ILE A 127 -1.78 -10.41 -9.23
CA ILE A 127 -1.39 -9.05 -9.58
C ILE A 127 0.06 -8.79 -9.15
N ILE A 128 0.43 -9.23 -7.95
CA ILE A 128 1.76 -9.03 -7.37
C ILE A 128 2.82 -9.85 -8.11
N GLU A 129 2.48 -11.06 -8.56
CA GLU A 129 3.40 -11.95 -9.28
C GLU A 129 3.64 -11.56 -10.76
N ARG A 130 2.95 -10.53 -11.28
CA ARG A 130 3.12 -10.00 -12.64
C ARG A 130 4.20 -8.93 -12.71
#